data_AF-A0A1V4M0A0-F1
#
_entry.id   AF-A0A1V4M0A0-F1
#
_cell.length_a   1.000
_cell.length_b   1.000
_cell.length_c   1.000
_cell.angle_alpha   90.00
_cell.angle_beta   90.00
_cell.angle_gamma   90.00
#
_symmetry.space_group_name_H-M   'P 1'
#
loop_
_entity.id
_entity.type
_entity.pdbx_description
1 polymer ?
#
loop_
_entity_poly.entity_id
_entity_poly.type
_entity_poly.pdbx_seq_one_letter_code
_entity_poly.pdbx_strand_id
1 'polypeptide(L)'
;MRNWIIRVIRNIYKGTAASVVLGAVGGLLGLIAGKDPLKGATAAILAGGTLMMVFSAAQLIGSPGKRIAFFFGGLAHRDGMQPLTDGQKKERAFNDSGFSEALIGVTMVILGFLVDALGHL
;
A
#
# COMPACT_ATOMS: atom_id res chain seq x y z
N MET A 1 22.17 4.46 3.87
CA MET A 1 21.33 5.50 3.23
C MET A 1 20.90 5.15 1.80
N ARG A 2 21.80 4.79 0.88
CA ARG A 2 21.46 4.44 -0.53
C ARG A 2 20.32 3.41 -0.68
N ASN A 3 20.33 2.34 0.12
CA ASN A 3 19.32 1.27 0.05
C ASN A 3 17.92 1.70 0.55
N TRP A 4 17.81 2.79 1.30
CA TRP A 4 16.52 3.34 1.74
C TRP A 4 15.89 4.20 0.63
N ILE A 5 16.69 5.06 0.01
CA ILE A 5 16.26 5.92 -1.11
C ILE A 5 15.72 5.06 -2.27
N ILE A 6 16.43 3.99 -2.63
CA ILE A 6 16.00 3.08 -3.71
C ILE A 6 14.63 2.44 -3.40
N ARG A 7 14.33 2.13 -2.13
CA ARG A 7 13.04 1.56 -1.73
C ARG A 7 11.91 2.58 -1.86
N VAL A 8 12.13 3.82 -1.42
CA VAL A 8 11.17 4.92 -1.56
C VAL A 8 10.83 5.15 -3.04
N ILE A 9 11.85 5.32 -3.89
CA ILE A 9 11.67 5.54 -5.33
C ILE A 9 10.90 4.38 -5.98
N ARG A 10 11.24 3.14 -5.65
CA ARG A 10 10.55 1.95 -6.17
C ARG A 10 9.07 1.94 -5.80
N ASN A 11 8.72 2.32 -4.57
CA ASN A 11 7.34 2.34 -4.10
C ASN A 11 6.54 3.49 -4.72
N ILE A 12 7.16 4.66 -4.95
CA ILE A 12 6.56 5.74 -5.74
C ILE A 12 6.24 5.25 -7.15
N TYR A 13 7.20 4.60 -7.83
CA TYR A 13 6.98 4.05 -9.17
C TYR A 13 5.80 3.05 -9.22
N LYS A 14 5.69 2.18 -8.19
CA LYS A 14 4.55 1.27 -8.05
C LYS A 14 3.22 2.02 -7.87
N GLY A 15 3.19 3.08 -7.05
CA GLY A 15 2.01 3.93 -6.87
C GLY A 15 1.59 4.62 -8.16
N THR A 16 2.55 5.13 -8.94
CA THR A 16 2.28 5.70 -10.26
C THR A 16 1.71 4.66 -11.22
N ALA A 17 2.34 3.49 -11.34
CA ALA A 17 1.85 2.41 -12.21
C ALA A 17 0.44 1.95 -11.81
N ALA A 18 0.19 1.78 -10.51
CA ALA A 18 -1.15 1.43 -9.99
C ALA A 18 -2.19 2.51 -10.32
N SER A 19 -1.83 3.79 -10.23
CA SER A 19 -2.71 4.91 -10.60
C SER A 19 -3.07 4.90 -12.08
N VAL A 20 -2.10 4.60 -12.97
CA VAL A 20 -2.37 4.51 -14.42
C VAL A 20 -3.35 3.38 -14.71
N VAL A 21 -3.13 2.20 -14.13
CA VAL A 21 -4.00 1.03 -14.33
C VAL A 21 -5.41 1.30 -13.79
N LEU A 22 -5.52 1.79 -12.55
CA LEU A 22 -6.81 2.11 -11.95
C LEU A 22 -7.52 3.28 -12.64
N GLY A 23 -6.76 4.28 -13.10
CA GLY A 23 -7.29 5.38 -13.89
C GLY A 23 -7.89 4.90 -15.20
N ALA A 24 -7.19 4.01 -15.93
CA ALA A 24 -7.72 3.42 -17.16
C ALA A 24 -9.00 2.60 -16.90
N VAL A 25 -9.00 1.75 -15.87
CA VAL A 25 -10.18 0.96 -15.49
C VAL A 25 -11.33 1.86 -15.05
N GLY A 26 -11.06 2.85 -14.20
CA GLY A 26 -12.04 3.82 -13.72
C GLY A 26 -12.63 4.67 -14.84
N GLY A 27 -11.80 5.11 -15.78
CA GLY A 27 -12.24 5.87 -16.94
C GLY A 27 -13.14 5.06 -17.87
N LEU A 28 -12.80 3.79 -18.13
CA LEU A 28 -13.64 2.87 -18.89
C LEU A 28 -14.98 2.63 -18.18
N LEU A 29 -14.98 2.41 -16.87
CA LEU A 29 -16.20 2.28 -16.08
C LEU A 29 -17.03 3.57 -16.09
N GLY A 30 -16.39 4.74 -16.07
CA GLY A 30 -17.03 6.04 -16.23
C GLY A 30 -17.80 6.12 -17.55
N LEU A 31 -17.17 5.75 -18.67
CA LEU A 31 -17.81 5.70 -19.99
C LEU A 31 -19.01 4.75 -20.03
N ILE A 32 -18.86 3.54 -19.49
CA ILE A 32 -19.95 2.54 -19.44
C ILE A 32 -21.13 3.06 -18.61
N ALA A 33 -20.84 3.80 -17.54
CA ALA A 33 -21.86 4.39 -16.66
C ALA A 33 -22.47 5.70 -17.21
N GLY A 34 -22.09 6.15 -18.41
CA GLY A 34 -22.54 7.43 -18.98
C GLY A 34 -22.03 8.66 -18.22
N LYS A 35 -20.96 8.51 -17.44
CA LYS A 35 -20.28 9.59 -16.73
C LYS A 35 -19.02 10.01 -17.49
N ASP A 36 -18.51 11.18 -17.14
CA ASP A 36 -17.24 11.67 -17.66
C ASP A 36 -16.10 10.66 -17.32
N PRO A 37 -15.33 10.17 -18.32
CA PRO A 37 -14.20 9.27 -18.11
C PRO A 37 -13.18 9.82 -17.12
N LEU A 38 -12.94 11.15 -17.11
CA LEU A 38 -12.01 11.76 -16.15
C LEU A 38 -12.50 11.60 -14.72
N LYS A 39 -13.80 11.82 -14.48
CA LYS A 39 -14.41 11.61 -13.15
C LYS A 39 -14.36 10.15 -12.72
N GLY A 40 -14.57 9.21 -13.66
CA GLY A 40 -14.43 7.79 -13.40
C GLY A 40 -13.00 7.39 -13.02
N ALA A 41 -12.01 7.90 -13.78
CA ALA A 41 -10.59 7.66 -13.52
C ALA A 41 -10.17 8.22 -12.15
N THR A 42 -10.50 9.49 -11.87
CA THR A 42 -10.23 10.14 -10.59
C THR A 42 -10.84 9.35 -9.43
N ALA A 43 -12.11 8.99 -9.52
CA ALA A 43 -12.79 8.23 -8.48
C ALA A 43 -12.11 6.89 -8.19
N ALA A 44 -11.70 6.15 -9.22
CA ALA A 44 -11.01 4.88 -9.07
C ALA A 44 -9.61 5.03 -8.44
N ILE A 45 -8.84 6.03 -8.87
CA ILE A 45 -7.50 6.29 -8.33
C ILE A 45 -7.60 6.70 -6.85
N LEU A 46 -8.50 7.63 -6.51
CA LEU A 46 -8.70 8.07 -5.12
C LEU A 46 -9.20 6.94 -4.24
N ALA A 47 -10.22 6.20 -4.68
CA ALA A 47 -10.73 5.05 -3.94
C ALA A 47 -9.65 3.98 -3.71
N GLY A 48 -8.87 3.64 -4.75
CA GLY A 48 -7.76 2.71 -4.64
C GLY A 48 -6.66 3.19 -3.69
N GLY A 49 -6.31 4.48 -3.75
CA GLY A 49 -5.33 5.09 -2.86
C GLY A 49 -5.78 5.09 -1.40
N THR A 50 -7.03 5.48 -1.14
CA THR A 50 -7.62 5.44 0.20
C THR A 50 -7.69 4.01 0.74
N LEU A 51 -8.11 3.03 -0.05
CA LEU A 51 -8.12 1.62 0.37
C LEU A 51 -6.72 1.13 0.73
N MET A 52 -5.71 1.45 -0.07
CA MET A 52 -4.32 1.11 0.24
C MET A 52 -3.84 1.74 1.56
N MET A 53 -4.23 2.99 1.84
CA MET A 53 -3.93 3.61 3.13
C MET A 53 -4.64 2.93 4.30
N VAL A 54 -5.90 2.51 4.12
CA VAL A 54 -6.65 1.77 5.15
C VAL A 54 -6.01 0.42 5.40
N PHE A 55 -5.62 -0.31 4.36
CA PHE A 55 -4.90 -1.58 4.49
C PHE A 55 -3.55 -1.39 5.16
N SER A 56 -2.81 -0.36 4.78
CA SER A 56 -1.56 0.04 5.42
C SER A 56 -1.78 0.32 6.91
N ALA A 57 -2.79 1.10 7.28
CA ALA A 57 -3.13 1.39 8.66
C ALA A 57 -3.47 0.10 9.44
N ALA A 58 -4.26 -0.79 8.84
CA ALA A 58 -4.56 -2.10 9.42
C ALA A 58 -3.30 -2.96 9.62
N GLN A 59 -2.36 -2.92 8.68
CA GLN A 59 -1.08 -3.65 8.77
C GLN A 59 -0.14 -3.02 9.80
N LEU A 60 -0.13 -1.69 9.94
CA LEU A 60 0.64 -0.92 10.93
C LEU A 60 0.10 -1.12 12.35
N ILE A 61 -1.22 -1.13 12.53
CA ILE A 61 -1.90 -1.40 13.80
C ILE A 61 -1.71 -2.89 14.20
N GLY A 62 -1.33 -3.74 13.25
CA GLY A 62 -0.90 -5.11 13.47
C GLY A 62 -2.04 -6.08 13.15
N SER A 63 -1.80 -6.95 12.17
CA SER A 63 -2.68 -8.09 11.94
C SER A 63 -2.81 -8.89 13.26
N PRO A 64 -4.01 -9.39 13.61
CA PRO A 64 -4.21 -10.20 14.80
C PRO A 64 -3.17 -11.32 14.93
N GLY A 65 -2.78 -11.93 13.80
CA GLY A 65 -1.73 -12.96 13.74
C GLY A 65 -0.34 -12.50 14.18
N LYS A 66 0.07 -11.24 13.94
CA LYS A 66 1.35 -10.69 14.43
C LYS A 66 1.30 -10.39 15.93
N ARG A 67 0.15 -9.93 16.45
CA ARG A 67 -0.05 -9.76 17.90
C ARG A 67 -0.06 -11.11 18.61
N ILE A 68 -0.78 -12.09 18.07
CA ILE A 68 -0.81 -13.46 18.60
C ILE A 68 0.58 -14.10 18.52
N ALA A 69 1.33 -13.96 17.42
CA ALA A 69 2.70 -14.47 17.33
C ALA A 69 3.67 -13.77 18.29
N PHE A 70 3.47 -12.49 18.60
CA PHE A 70 4.28 -11.76 19.58
C PHE A 70 3.94 -12.17 21.03
N PHE A 71 2.66 -12.33 21.36
CA PHE A 71 2.19 -12.71 22.70
C PHE A 71 2.32 -14.22 22.99
N PHE A 72 2.01 -15.10 22.04
CA PHE A 72 2.12 -16.55 22.18
C PHE A 72 3.47 -17.11 21.70
N GLY A 73 4.22 -16.41 20.85
CA GLY A 73 5.59 -16.78 20.50
C GLY A 73 6.58 -16.60 21.66
N GLY A 74 6.26 -15.72 22.61
CA GLY A 74 6.95 -15.63 23.90
C GLY A 74 6.71 -16.85 24.81
N LEU A 75 5.58 -17.55 24.64
CA LEU A 75 5.28 -18.82 25.33
C LEU A 75 5.87 -20.04 24.60
N ALA A 76 6.04 -19.97 23.28
CA ALA A 76 6.69 -21.01 22.47
C ALA A 76 8.23 -21.02 22.56
N HIS A 77 8.84 -20.07 23.28
CA HIS A 77 10.29 -20.07 23.57
C HIS A 77 10.71 -21.14 24.61
N ARG A 78 9.78 -21.99 25.06
CA ARG A 78 10.08 -23.08 26.01
C ARG A 78 10.25 -24.46 25.38
N ASP A 79 9.74 -24.71 24.18
CA ASP A 79 9.74 -26.05 23.59
C ASP A 79 10.43 -26.10 22.21
N GLY A 80 11.77 -26.15 22.24
CA GLY A 80 12.57 -26.94 21.30
C GLY A 80 12.59 -26.61 19.80
N MET A 81 11.86 -25.62 19.29
CA MET A 81 11.96 -25.25 17.87
C MET A 81 13.15 -24.30 17.61
N GLN A 82 13.99 -24.72 16.65
CA GLN A 82 15.23 -24.06 16.25
C GLN A 82 15.11 -22.52 16.14
N PRO A 83 16.11 -21.77 16.63
CA PRO A 83 16.10 -20.32 16.52
C PRO A 83 16.17 -19.93 15.04
N LEU A 84 15.15 -19.23 14.55
CA LEU A 84 15.28 -18.42 13.33
C LEU A 84 16.50 -17.52 13.50
N THR A 85 17.48 -17.67 12.62
CA THR A 85 18.73 -16.89 12.61
C THR A 85 18.41 -15.40 12.63
N ASP A 86 19.19 -14.60 13.35
CA ASP A 86 18.94 -13.16 13.52
C ASP A 86 18.78 -12.38 12.20
N GLY A 87 19.32 -12.93 11.10
CA GLY A 87 19.10 -12.44 9.73
C GLY A 87 17.65 -12.54 9.25
N GLN A 88 16.94 -13.63 9.53
CA GLN A 88 15.54 -13.84 9.13
C GLN A 88 14.54 -13.12 10.06
N LYS A 89 14.89 -12.93 11.33
CA LYS A 89 14.10 -12.12 12.27
C LYS A 89 14.12 -10.64 11.89
N LYS A 90 15.27 -10.09 11.44
CA LYS A 90 15.33 -8.73 10.87
C LYS A 90 14.55 -8.60 9.56
N GLU A 91 14.53 -9.63 8.73
CA GLU A 91 13.83 -9.56 7.44
C GLU A 91 12.29 -9.69 7.56
N ARG A 92 11.79 -10.39 8.59
CA ARG A 92 10.33 -10.53 8.84
C ARG A 92 9.74 -9.57 9.90
N ALA A 93 10.49 -9.19 10.93
CA ALA A 93 10.03 -8.25 11.97
C ALA A 93 10.27 -6.78 11.61
N PHE A 94 11.27 -6.50 10.78
CA PHE A 94 11.55 -5.18 10.20
C PHE A 94 10.99 -5.03 8.78
N ASN A 95 10.05 -5.91 8.42
CA ASN A 95 9.27 -5.79 7.20
C ASN A 95 8.21 -4.71 7.44
N ASP A 96 8.54 -3.52 6.96
CA ASP A 96 7.78 -2.29 6.70
C ASP A 96 6.41 -2.53 6.02
N SER A 97 5.62 -3.49 6.50
CA SER A 97 4.45 -4.05 5.81
C SER A 97 3.24 -3.13 5.80
N GLY A 98 3.40 -1.86 6.16
CA GLY A 98 2.41 -0.84 5.92
C GLY A 98 3.03 0.47 5.46
N PHE A 99 4.33 0.72 5.68
CA PHE A 99 4.98 1.92 5.15
C PHE A 99 5.04 1.90 3.61
N SER A 100 5.28 0.73 3.00
CA SER A 100 5.30 0.62 1.53
C SER A 100 3.92 0.86 0.92
N GLU A 101 2.89 0.25 1.50
CA GLU A 101 1.49 0.37 1.13
C GLU A 101 0.97 1.80 1.36
N ALA A 102 1.40 2.46 2.45
CA ALA A 102 1.11 3.86 2.71
C ALA A 102 1.71 4.75 1.61
N LEU A 103 2.98 4.54 1.26
CA LEU A 103 3.66 5.37 0.25
C LEU A 103 3.01 5.22 -1.14
N ILE A 104 2.62 4.00 -1.49
CA ILE A 104 1.84 3.70 -2.69
C ILE A 104 0.50 4.44 -2.63
N GLY A 105 -0.26 4.29 -1.54
CA GLY A 105 -1.54 4.96 -1.34
C GLY A 105 -1.44 6.49 -1.42
N VAL A 106 -0.45 7.10 -0.77
CA VAL A 106 -0.20 8.56 -0.81
C VAL A 106 0.10 9.02 -2.24
N THR A 107 0.96 8.29 -2.95
CA THR A 107 1.28 8.61 -4.35
C THR A 107 0.03 8.56 -5.21
N MET A 108 -0.81 7.55 -5.03
CA MET A 108 -2.07 7.42 -5.75
C MET A 108 -3.04 8.56 -5.44
N VAL A 109 -3.20 8.95 -4.17
CA VAL A 109 -4.08 10.06 -3.79
C VAL A 109 -3.61 11.38 -4.39
N ILE A 110 -2.31 11.66 -4.36
CA ILE A 110 -1.73 12.87 -4.98
C ILE A 110 -2.03 12.87 -6.49
N LEU A 111 -1.80 11.75 -7.17
CA LEU A 111 -2.08 11.63 -8.60
C LEU A 111 -3.58 11.76 -8.90
N GLY A 112 -4.45 11.20 -8.05
CA GLY A 112 -5.90 11.36 -8.17
C GLY A 112 -6.33 12.82 -8.11
N PHE A 113 -5.82 13.60 -7.15
CA PHE A 113 -6.08 15.05 -7.09
C PHE A 113 -5.51 15.82 -8.29
N LEU A 114 -4.35 15.42 -8.83
CA LEU A 114 -3.81 16.03 -10.04
C LEU A 114 -4.69 15.76 -11.27
N VAL A 115 -5.18 14.52 -11.44
CA VAL A 115 -6.11 14.19 -12.53
C VAL A 115 -7.43 14.94 -12.36
N ASP A 116 -7.94 15.06 -11.14
CA ASP A 116 -9.14 15.85 -10.84
C ASP A 116 -8.95 17.33 -11.21
N ALA A 117 -7.82 17.92 -10.80
CA ALA A 117 -7.50 19.30 -11.13
C ALA A 117 -7.41 19.53 -12.65
N LEU A 118 -6.84 18.59 -13.40
CA LEU A 118 -6.79 18.65 -14.87
C LEU A 118 -8.19 18.60 -15.51
N GLY A 119 -9.16 17.94 -14.87
CA GLY A 119 -10.56 17.89 -15.33
C GLY A 119 -11.34 19.19 -15.10
N HIS A 120 -10.78 20.15 -14.37
CA HIS A 120 -11.40 21.45 -14.08
C HIS A 120 -10.71 22.64 -14.78
N LEU A 121 -9.69 22.38 -15.61
CA LEU A 121 -9.07 23.37 -16.50
C LEU A 121 -9.86 23.50 -17.81
#